data_AF-A0AAW2IN09-F1
#
_entry.id   AF-A0AAW2IN09-F1
#
_cell.length_a   1.000
_cell.length_b   1.000
_cell.length_c   1.000
_cell.angle_alpha   90.00
_cell.angle_beta   90.00
_cell.angle_gamma   90.00
#
_symmetry.space_group_name_H-M   'P 1'
#
loop_
_entity.id
_entity.type
_entity.pdbx_description
1 polymer ?
#
loop_
_entity_poly.entity_id
_entity_poly.type
_entity_poly.pdbx_seq_one_letter_code
_entity_poly.pdbx_strand_id
1 'polypeptide(L)'
;MVWHYSRNGYFSVRRAYHLAMTIEDSPCSSDCSEKESQWWRKVWQARVPNKVKVFVWRACLNALQTSANLNKRMVGLEAVCPFCHDEAEDILHVLAGCTFARQVWGLALLGADLSHRTNQSMLKWMQAGASQMDSKMFGLFLCVCWVIWWFRNQRAIDGTRLEPSQASNFATQYLDSYLSQVDASARQMRPSSTASGLRPRQTA
;
A
#
# COMPACT_ATOMS: atom_id res chain seq x y z
N MET A 1 30.70 -17.51 24.78
CA MET A 1 29.60 -16.51 24.64
C MET A 1 28.39 -17.10 25.37
N VAL A 2 27.89 -16.45 26.43
CA VAL A 2 26.84 -16.99 27.32
C VAL A 2 25.61 -16.08 27.23
N TRP A 3 24.43 -16.65 26.98
CA TRP A 3 23.18 -15.90 26.91
C TRP A 3 22.62 -15.65 28.32
N HIS A 4 22.74 -14.41 28.81
CA HIS A 4 22.39 -14.04 30.20
C HIS A 4 20.90 -14.19 30.54
N TYR A 5 20.01 -14.23 29.56
CA TYR A 5 18.56 -14.42 29.77
C TYR A 5 18.14 -15.89 29.84
N SER A 6 19.10 -16.82 29.98
CA SER A 6 18.83 -18.22 30.26
C SER A 6 19.69 -18.72 31.41
N ARG A 7 19.08 -19.38 32.40
CA ARG A 7 19.80 -19.96 33.55
C ARG A 7 20.90 -20.94 33.18
N ASN A 8 20.80 -21.56 32.00
CA ASN A 8 21.80 -22.52 31.50
C ASN A 8 22.76 -21.90 30.46
N GLY A 9 22.67 -20.60 30.20
CA GLY A 9 23.57 -19.90 29.27
C GLY A 9 23.36 -20.18 27.78
N TYR A 10 22.46 -21.11 27.43
CA TYR A 10 22.16 -21.45 26.03
C TYR A 10 21.11 -20.52 25.43
N PHE A 11 21.38 -20.08 24.21
CA PHE A 11 20.42 -19.32 23.42
C PHE A 11 19.30 -20.23 22.90
N SER A 12 18.05 -19.76 23.00
CA SER A 12 16.89 -20.43 22.43
C SER A 12 16.01 -19.40 21.75
N VAL A 13 15.66 -19.63 20.49
CA VAL A 13 14.77 -18.76 19.69
C VAL A 13 13.45 -18.54 20.41
N ARG A 14 12.89 -19.57 21.06
CA ARG A 14 11.63 -19.47 21.82
C ARG A 14 11.75 -18.51 23.00
N ARG A 15 12.83 -18.58 23.78
CA ARG A 15 13.04 -17.68 24.94
C ARG A 15 13.39 -16.26 24.51
N ALA A 16 14.20 -16.13 23.46
CA ALA A 16 14.51 -14.83 22.88
C ALA A 16 13.25 -14.13 22.33
N TYR A 17 12.36 -14.89 21.67
CA TYR A 17 11.07 -14.39 21.21
C TYR A 17 10.18 -13.92 22.36
N HIS A 18 10.00 -14.74 23.41
CA HIS A 18 9.22 -14.34 24.57
C HIS A 18 9.80 -13.10 25.28
N LEU A 19 11.13 -13.03 25.41
CA LEU A 19 11.81 -11.87 25.97
C LEU A 19 11.58 -10.62 25.13
N ALA A 20 11.69 -10.74 23.80
CA ALA A 20 11.41 -9.63 22.88
C ALA A 20 9.97 -9.13 23.04
N MET A 21 8.99 -10.04 23.13
CA MET A 21 7.59 -9.66 23.37
C MET A 21 7.40 -8.92 24.70
N THR A 22 8.04 -9.37 25.79
CA THR A 22 7.94 -8.70 27.10
C THR A 22 8.70 -7.38 27.17
N ILE A 23 9.72 -7.17 26.35
CA ILE A 23 10.45 -5.89 26.25
C ILE A 23 9.62 -4.88 25.43
N GLU A 24 8.81 -5.36 24.49
CA GLU A 24 7.91 -4.54 23.66
C GLU A 24 6.57 -4.22 24.34
N ASP A 25 6.28 -4.78 25.53
CA ASP A 25 5.13 -4.43 26.38
C ASP A 25 5.27 -3.03 27.01
N SER A 26 5.50 -2.00 26.19
CA SER A 26 4.86 -0.70 26.44
C SER A 26 3.35 -0.94 26.25
N PRO A 27 2.47 -0.53 27.18
CA PRO A 27 1.05 -0.82 27.07
C PRO A 27 0.46 -0.13 25.82
N CYS A 28 0.51 -0.80 24.68
CA CYS A 28 -0.23 -0.41 23.49
C CYS A 28 -1.68 -0.78 23.75
N SER A 29 -2.55 0.23 23.73
CA SER A 29 -4.00 0.08 23.81
C SER A 29 -4.46 -0.98 22.80
N SER A 30 -5.19 -2.02 23.25
CA SER A 30 -5.71 -3.12 22.40
C SER A 30 -6.45 -2.63 21.14
N ASP A 31 -7.02 -1.43 21.18
CA ASP A 31 -7.72 -0.77 20.07
C ASP A 31 -6.78 -0.44 18.87
N CYS A 32 -5.48 -0.24 19.11
CA CYS A 32 -4.51 0.00 18.04
C CYS A 32 -4.27 -1.27 17.19
N SER A 33 -4.12 -2.43 17.83
CA SER A 33 -3.89 -3.71 17.15
C SER A 33 -5.08 -4.12 16.28
N GLU A 34 -6.31 -3.87 16.75
CA GLU A 34 -7.51 -4.26 16.02
C GLU A 34 -7.74 -3.39 14.77
N LYS A 35 -7.55 -2.07 14.88
CA LYS A 35 -7.63 -1.14 13.74
C LYS A 35 -6.58 -1.45 12.67
N GLU A 36 -5.36 -1.80 13.09
CA GLU A 36 -4.31 -2.24 12.16
C GLU A 36 -4.66 -3.55 11.47
N SER A 37 -5.19 -4.53 12.20
CA SER A 37 -5.66 -5.81 11.64
C SER A 37 -6.77 -5.62 10.62
N GLN A 38 -7.76 -4.76 10.92
CA GLN A 38 -8.85 -4.41 10.01
C GLN A 38 -8.33 -3.72 8.75
N TRP A 39 -7.39 -2.78 8.90
CA TRP A 39 -6.73 -2.10 7.78
C TRP A 39 -6.06 -3.10 6.83
N TRP A 40 -5.23 -4.01 7.36
CA TRP A 40 -4.55 -4.98 6.53
C TRP A 40 -5.52 -5.91 5.82
N ARG A 41 -6.58 -6.35 6.49
CA ARG A 41 -7.65 -7.13 5.86
C ARG A 41 -8.27 -6.39 4.68
N LYS A 42 -8.56 -5.09 4.84
CA LYS A 42 -9.09 -4.23 3.76
C LYS A 42 -8.11 -4.14 2.58
N VAL A 43 -6.83 -3.92 2.83
CA VAL A 43 -5.78 -3.85 1.79
C VAL A 43 -5.66 -5.20 1.05
N TRP A 44 -5.63 -6.31 1.77
CA TRP A 44 -5.47 -7.63 1.16
C TRP A 44 -6.70 -8.09 0.39
N GLN A 45 -7.90 -7.65 0.78
CA GLN A 45 -9.14 -7.89 0.05
C GLN A 45 -9.35 -6.95 -1.15
N ALA A 46 -8.59 -5.86 -1.26
CA ALA A 46 -8.73 -4.93 -2.37
C ALA A 46 -8.53 -5.61 -3.74
N ARG A 47 -9.36 -5.24 -4.71
CA ARG A 47 -9.28 -5.72 -6.10
C ARG A 47 -8.20 -4.97 -6.88
N VAL A 48 -6.97 -5.07 -6.43
CA VAL A 48 -5.78 -4.50 -7.07
C VAL A 48 -4.69 -5.58 -7.23
N PRO A 49 -3.73 -5.40 -8.15
CA PRO A 49 -2.60 -6.30 -8.31
C PRO A 49 -1.80 -6.48 -7.02
N ASN A 50 -1.30 -7.70 -6.75
CA ASN A 50 -0.53 -8.00 -5.54
C ASN A 50 0.69 -7.10 -5.35
N LYS A 51 1.34 -6.67 -6.44
CA LYS A 51 2.47 -5.73 -6.38
C LYS A 51 2.12 -4.41 -5.70
N VAL A 52 0.88 -3.93 -5.88
CA VAL A 52 0.36 -2.71 -5.24
C VAL A 52 0.16 -2.95 -3.75
N LYS A 53 -0.39 -4.11 -3.37
CA LYS A 53 -0.59 -4.50 -1.96
C LYS A 53 0.74 -4.59 -1.20
N VAL A 54 1.73 -5.26 -1.79
CA VAL A 54 3.09 -5.37 -1.22
C VAL A 54 3.75 -3.99 -1.09
N PHE A 55 3.57 -3.12 -2.08
CA PHE A 55 4.04 -1.74 -1.99
C PHE A 55 3.42 -0.99 -0.80
N VAL A 56 2.10 -1.05 -0.65
CA VAL A 56 1.36 -0.40 0.46
C VAL A 56 1.88 -0.90 1.80
N TRP A 57 2.05 -2.22 1.93
CA TRP A 57 2.62 -2.83 3.13
C TRP A 57 4.01 -2.28 3.46
N ARG A 58 4.90 -2.22 2.47
CA ARG A 58 6.26 -1.64 2.63
C ARG A 58 6.22 -0.14 2.93
N ALA A 59 5.28 0.60 2.36
CA ALA A 59 5.12 2.04 2.59
C ALA A 59 4.74 2.33 4.04
N CYS A 60 3.75 1.61 4.59
CA CYS A 60 3.34 1.80 5.99
C CYS A 60 4.43 1.42 7.00
N LEU A 61 5.27 0.43 6.67
CA LEU A 61 6.43 0.05 7.49
C LEU A 61 7.63 0.98 7.30
N ASN A 62 7.50 2.06 6.52
CA ASN A 62 8.59 2.95 6.14
C ASN A 62 9.83 2.17 5.62
N ALA A 63 9.59 1.10 4.85
CA ALA A 63 10.61 0.18 4.32
C ALA A 63 10.93 0.45 2.84
N LEU A 64 10.49 1.59 2.32
CA LEU A 64 10.79 2.06 0.97
C LEU A 64 12.10 2.83 0.95
N GLN A 65 12.81 2.81 -0.18
CA GLN A 65 14.10 3.48 -0.37
C GLN A 65 13.92 4.98 -0.62
N THR A 66 13.34 5.69 0.34
CA THR A 66 13.33 7.17 0.32
C THR A 66 14.70 7.71 0.71
N SER A 67 15.03 8.93 0.30
CA SER A 67 16.31 9.55 0.68
C SER A 67 16.45 9.65 2.21
N ALA A 68 15.37 9.91 2.96
CA ALA A 68 15.39 9.82 4.43
C ALA A 68 15.80 8.43 4.96
N ASN A 69 15.37 7.34 4.30
CA ASN A 69 15.74 5.97 4.71
C ASN A 69 17.14 5.57 4.22
N LEU A 70 17.62 6.16 3.11
CA LEU A 70 18.99 5.99 2.62
C LEU A 70 20.00 6.75 3.50
N ASN A 71 19.67 7.96 3.96
CA ASN A 71 20.52 8.74 4.86
C ASN A 71 20.69 8.06 6.23
N LYS A 72 19.65 7.39 6.75
CA LYS A 72 19.76 6.52 7.93
C LYS A 72 20.74 5.36 7.76
N ARG A 73 21.08 4.99 6.51
CA ARG A 73 22.04 3.94 6.16
C ARG A 73 23.39 4.50 5.71
N MET A 74 23.71 5.74 6.07
CA MET A 74 24.99 6.42 5.79
C MET A 74 25.29 6.64 4.31
N VAL A 75 24.27 6.82 3.46
CA VAL A 75 24.48 7.37 2.12
C VAL A 75 24.32 8.89 2.25
N GLY A 76 25.41 9.65 2.17
CA GLY A 76 25.41 11.11 2.32
C GLY A 76 24.82 11.82 1.09
N LEU A 77 23.55 11.56 0.77
CA LEU A 77 22.85 12.21 -0.33
C LEU A 77 22.07 13.42 0.18
N GLU A 78 22.10 14.50 -0.60
CA GLU A 78 21.17 15.62 -0.42
C GLU A 78 19.74 15.07 -0.50
N ALA A 79 19.03 15.14 0.62
CA ALA A 79 17.81 14.40 0.86
C ALA A 79 16.57 15.08 0.27
N VAL A 80 16.67 15.73 -0.88
CA VAL A 80 15.59 16.54 -1.43
C VAL A 80 14.72 15.71 -2.37
N CYS A 81 13.40 15.93 -2.32
CA CYS A 81 12.45 15.22 -3.17
C CYS A 81 12.76 15.45 -4.66
N PRO A 82 12.93 14.40 -5.47
CA PRO A 82 13.29 14.54 -6.89
C PRO A 82 12.15 15.12 -7.74
N PHE A 83 10.94 15.24 -7.21
CA PHE A 83 9.82 15.87 -7.90
C PHE A 83 9.80 17.39 -7.75
N CYS A 84 9.84 17.90 -6.51
CA CYS A 84 9.71 19.33 -6.21
C CYS A 84 11.04 20.04 -6.00
N HIS A 85 12.13 19.32 -5.67
CA HIS A 85 13.43 19.88 -5.37
C HIS A 85 13.44 20.93 -4.24
N ASP A 86 12.46 20.89 -3.34
CA ASP A 86 12.24 21.92 -2.32
C ASP A 86 12.26 21.34 -0.89
N GLU A 87 11.51 20.26 -0.65
CA GLU A 87 11.40 19.64 0.67
C GLU A 87 12.21 18.34 0.78
N ALA A 88 12.53 17.99 2.03
CA ALA A 88 13.17 16.71 2.35
C ALA A 88 12.28 15.53 1.97
N GLU A 89 12.88 14.49 1.40
CA GLU A 89 12.15 13.35 0.87
C GLU A 89 11.87 12.31 1.96
N ASP A 90 10.64 12.32 2.45
CA ASP A 90 10.02 11.18 3.12
C ASP A 90 8.85 10.61 2.30
N ILE A 91 8.34 9.44 2.71
CA ILE A 91 7.31 8.75 1.95
C ILE A 91 5.98 9.50 1.95
N LEU A 92 5.67 10.27 3.00
CA LEU A 92 4.43 11.01 3.12
C LEU A 92 4.47 12.31 2.31
N HIS A 93 5.62 12.97 2.27
CA HIS A 93 5.89 14.03 1.32
C HIS A 93 5.75 13.50 -0.11
N VAL A 94 6.46 12.43 -0.49
CA VAL A 94 6.40 11.88 -1.86
C VAL A 94 4.98 11.50 -2.28
N LEU A 95 4.21 10.88 -1.39
CA LEU A 95 2.86 10.40 -1.73
C LEU A 95 1.75 11.43 -1.57
N ALA A 96 1.92 12.47 -0.75
CA ALA A 96 0.82 13.39 -0.40
C ALA A 96 1.22 14.87 -0.33
N GLY A 97 2.38 15.18 0.28
CA GLY A 97 2.82 16.57 0.48
C GLY A 97 3.35 17.24 -0.79
N CYS A 98 4.02 16.48 -1.64
CA CYS A 98 4.70 16.97 -2.83
C CYS A 98 3.73 17.65 -3.80
N THR A 99 4.14 18.79 -4.37
CA THR A 99 3.35 19.53 -5.37
C THR A 99 2.95 18.65 -6.56
N PHE A 100 3.83 17.74 -6.99
CA PHE A 100 3.53 16.74 -8.00
C PHE A 100 2.40 15.79 -7.55
N ALA A 101 2.53 15.20 -6.36
CA ALA A 101 1.53 14.28 -5.82
C ALA A 101 0.16 14.95 -5.66
N ARG A 102 0.11 16.19 -5.15
CA ARG A 102 -1.13 16.97 -5.01
C ARG A 102 -1.84 17.15 -6.35
N GLN A 103 -1.11 17.43 -7.42
CA GLN A 103 -1.68 17.54 -8.77
C GLN A 103 -2.23 16.19 -9.26
N VAL A 104 -1.49 15.09 -9.04
CA VAL A 104 -1.97 13.73 -9.39
C VAL A 104 -3.27 13.42 -8.67
N TRP A 105 -3.37 13.70 -7.36
CA TRP A 105 -4.59 13.48 -6.58
C TRP A 105 -5.77 14.30 -7.07
N GLY A 106 -5.55 15.58 -7.37
CA GLY A 106 -6.58 16.46 -7.95
C GLY A 106 -7.15 15.91 -9.26
N LEU A 107 -6.30 15.32 -10.10
CA LEU A 107 -6.69 14.73 -11.38
C LEU A 107 -7.33 13.34 -11.24
N ALA A 108 -6.82 12.49 -10.33
CA ALA A 108 -7.24 11.09 -10.21
C ALA A 108 -8.50 10.89 -9.36
N LEU A 109 -8.69 11.69 -8.32
CA LEU A 109 -9.79 11.56 -7.35
C LEU A 109 -10.71 12.79 -7.34
N LEU A 110 -10.80 13.52 -8.47
CA LEU A 110 -11.73 14.64 -8.68
C LEU A 110 -11.66 15.70 -7.56
N GLY A 111 -10.45 16.11 -7.18
CA GLY A 111 -10.24 17.18 -6.19
C GLY A 111 -10.24 16.77 -4.72
N ALA A 112 -10.15 15.47 -4.41
CA ALA A 112 -9.92 15.02 -3.03
C ALA A 112 -8.61 15.59 -2.48
N ASP A 113 -8.68 16.47 -1.50
CA ASP A 113 -7.51 17.02 -0.85
C ASP A 113 -6.99 16.08 0.25
N LEU A 114 -5.88 15.42 -0.04
CA LEU A 114 -5.16 14.52 0.87
C LEU A 114 -3.96 15.18 1.55
N SER A 115 -3.70 16.46 1.26
CA SER A 115 -2.51 17.20 1.72
C SER A 115 -2.60 17.61 3.20
N HIS A 116 -3.80 17.89 3.72
CA HIS A 116 -4.01 18.26 5.13
C HIS A 116 -3.68 17.12 6.13
N ARG A 117 -3.36 15.92 5.65
CA ARG A 117 -3.15 14.71 6.48
C ARG A 117 -1.67 14.36 6.66
N THR A 118 -0.75 15.24 6.27
CA THR A 118 0.71 14.98 6.24
C THR A 118 1.42 15.02 7.60
N ASN A 119 0.78 15.51 8.67
CA ASN A 119 1.36 15.50 10.04
C ASN A 119 1.15 14.16 10.80
N GLN A 120 0.98 13.06 10.09
CA GLN A 120 0.63 11.76 10.67
C GLN A 120 1.58 10.67 10.18
N SER A 121 1.54 9.46 10.77
CA SER A 121 2.26 8.32 10.17
C SER A 121 1.63 7.94 8.83
N MET A 122 2.43 7.35 7.93
CA MET A 122 1.94 6.85 6.63
C MET A 122 0.71 5.94 6.78
N LEU A 123 0.71 5.07 7.79
CA LEU A 123 -0.41 4.20 8.09
C LEU A 123 -1.69 4.98 8.44
N LYS A 124 -1.59 5.97 9.33
CA LYS A 124 -2.74 6.83 9.71
C LYS A 124 -3.25 7.63 8.52
N TRP A 125 -2.35 8.19 7.71
CA TRP A 125 -2.72 8.89 6.48
C TRP A 125 -3.52 7.99 5.53
N MET A 126 -3.05 6.77 5.28
CA MET A 126 -3.73 5.82 4.41
C MET A 126 -5.10 5.39 4.96
N GLN A 127 -5.19 5.08 6.27
CA GLN A 127 -6.46 4.75 6.91
C GLN A 127 -7.47 5.90 6.81
N ALA A 128 -7.00 7.13 7.00
CA ALA A 128 -7.83 8.32 6.99
C ALA A 128 -8.30 8.71 5.58
N GLY A 129 -7.50 8.45 4.53
CA GLY A 129 -7.92 8.58 3.14
C GLY A 129 -8.93 7.51 2.73
N ALA A 130 -8.73 6.27 3.17
CA ALA A 130 -9.55 5.12 2.80
C ALA A 130 -10.92 5.03 3.49
N SER A 131 -11.18 5.87 4.50
CA SER A 131 -12.41 5.81 5.31
C SER A 131 -13.66 6.27 4.55
N GLN A 132 -13.49 7.11 3.52
CA GLN A 132 -14.58 7.72 2.74
C GLN A 132 -14.66 7.18 1.31
N MET A 133 -14.00 6.06 1.02
CA MET A 133 -13.89 5.51 -0.34
C MET A 133 -14.65 4.19 -0.47
N ASP A 134 -15.39 4.06 -1.56
CA ASP A 134 -15.95 2.78 -1.99
C ASP A 134 -14.84 1.81 -2.45
N SER A 135 -15.21 0.59 -2.85
CA SER A 135 -14.23 -0.44 -3.25
C SER A 135 -13.40 -0.04 -4.47
N LYS A 136 -14.01 0.62 -5.47
CA LYS A 136 -13.31 1.01 -6.71
C LYS A 136 -12.39 2.20 -6.45
N MET A 137 -12.88 3.23 -5.78
CA MET A 137 -12.10 4.40 -5.38
C MET A 137 -10.95 4.01 -4.45
N PHE A 138 -11.17 3.08 -3.52
CA PHE A 138 -10.10 2.57 -2.67
C PHE A 138 -9.03 1.85 -3.50
N GLY A 139 -9.43 1.02 -4.47
CA GLY A 139 -8.50 0.40 -5.40
C GLY A 139 -7.68 1.44 -6.19
N LEU A 140 -8.33 2.50 -6.67
CA LEU A 140 -7.68 3.60 -7.39
C LEU A 140 -6.72 4.35 -6.50
N PHE A 141 -7.12 4.66 -5.26
CA PHE A 141 -6.27 5.30 -4.27
C PHE A 141 -4.97 4.52 -4.03
N LEU A 142 -5.04 3.19 -3.87
CA LEU A 142 -3.84 2.36 -3.71
C LEU A 142 -2.97 2.36 -4.98
N CYS A 143 -3.59 2.32 -6.16
CA CYS A 143 -2.88 2.36 -7.44
C CYS A 143 -2.17 3.70 -7.66
N VAL A 144 -2.82 4.83 -7.34
CA VAL A 144 -2.21 6.16 -7.44
C VAL A 144 -1.00 6.28 -6.51
N CYS A 145 -1.10 5.81 -5.26
CA CYS A 145 0.05 5.77 -4.36
C CYS A 145 1.22 4.99 -4.99
N TRP A 146 0.95 3.82 -5.56
CA TRP A 146 1.97 2.99 -6.19
C TRP A 146 2.57 3.66 -7.44
N VAL A 147 1.76 4.30 -8.28
CA VAL A 147 2.20 4.99 -9.50
C VAL A 147 3.05 6.20 -9.17
N ILE A 148 2.65 7.03 -8.20
CA ILE A 148 3.46 8.18 -7.74
C ILE A 148 4.85 7.70 -7.30
N TRP A 149 4.91 6.64 -6.50
CA TRP A 149 6.18 6.05 -6.07
C TRP A 149 7.00 5.51 -7.25
N TRP A 150 6.35 4.83 -8.20
CA TRP A 150 7.03 4.29 -9.37
C TRP A 150 7.62 5.40 -10.26
N PHE A 151 6.85 6.45 -10.52
CA PHE A 151 7.29 7.64 -11.27
C PHE A 151 8.43 8.35 -10.55
N ARG A 152 8.37 8.44 -9.22
CA ARG A 152 9.46 9.01 -8.41
C ARG A 152 10.76 8.27 -8.66
N ASN A 153 10.71 6.93 -8.65
CA ASN A 153 11.90 6.11 -8.84
C ASN A 153 12.45 6.22 -10.25
N GLN A 154 11.60 6.29 -11.28
CA GLN A 154 12.06 6.58 -12.64
C GLN A 154 12.81 7.91 -12.66
N ARG A 155 12.16 8.99 -12.23
CA ARG A 155 12.78 10.32 -12.20
C ARG A 155 14.08 10.37 -11.40
N ALA A 156 14.19 9.61 -10.30
CA ALA A 156 15.41 9.53 -9.50
C ALA A 156 16.56 8.75 -10.19
N ILE A 157 16.25 7.77 -11.04
CA ILE A 157 17.24 6.91 -11.71
C ILE A 157 17.68 7.48 -13.05
N ASP A 158 16.73 7.91 -13.88
CA ASP A 158 16.96 8.27 -15.29
C ASP A 158 16.63 9.74 -15.60
N GLY A 159 16.13 10.51 -14.62
CA GLY A 159 15.78 11.91 -14.81
C GLY A 159 14.53 12.16 -15.64
N THR A 160 13.74 11.11 -15.94
CA THR A 160 12.55 11.24 -16.79
C THR A 160 11.56 12.26 -16.22
N ARG A 161 11.16 13.22 -17.07
CA ARG A 161 10.12 14.18 -16.76
C ARG A 161 8.77 13.59 -17.13
N LEU A 162 7.99 13.28 -16.10
CA LEU A 162 6.64 12.75 -16.23
C LEU A 162 5.66 13.77 -15.69
N GLU A 163 4.57 13.98 -16.42
CA GLU A 163 3.52 14.94 -16.04
C GLU A 163 2.51 14.30 -15.07
N PRO A 164 1.91 15.08 -14.14
CA PRO A 164 0.91 14.57 -13.21
C PRO A 164 -0.29 13.90 -13.89
N SER A 165 -0.68 14.41 -15.06
CA SER A 165 -1.77 13.82 -15.87
C SER A 165 -1.43 12.43 -16.38
N GLN A 166 -0.17 12.18 -16.74
CA GLN A 166 0.29 10.86 -17.16
C GLN A 166 0.22 9.87 -16.00
N ALA A 167 0.62 10.28 -14.79
CA ALA A 167 0.53 9.45 -13.59
C ALA A 167 -0.95 9.10 -13.26
N SER A 168 -1.82 10.10 -13.27
CA SER A 168 -3.26 9.92 -13.03
C SER A 168 -3.90 8.97 -14.06
N ASN A 169 -3.69 9.23 -15.34
CA ASN A 169 -4.23 8.41 -16.43
C ASN A 169 -3.71 6.98 -16.35
N PHE A 170 -2.41 6.81 -16.09
CA PHE A 170 -1.80 5.50 -15.96
C PHE A 170 -2.39 4.72 -14.77
N ALA A 171 -2.58 5.35 -13.61
CA ALA A 171 -3.18 4.69 -12.44
C ALA A 171 -4.61 4.19 -12.73
N THR A 172 -5.43 5.03 -13.38
CA THR A 172 -6.81 4.69 -13.77
C THR A 172 -6.84 3.54 -14.76
N GLN A 173 -6.09 3.65 -15.87
CA GLN A 173 -6.01 2.60 -16.89
C GLN A 173 -5.47 1.28 -16.32
N TYR A 174 -4.47 1.37 -15.43
CA TYR A 174 -3.88 0.21 -14.77
C TYR A 174 -4.90 -0.54 -13.90
N LEU A 175 -5.72 0.18 -13.14
CA LEU A 175 -6.80 -0.42 -12.35
C LEU A 175 -7.88 -1.02 -13.25
N ASP A 176 -8.39 -0.26 -14.21
CA ASP A 176 -9.50 -0.72 -15.07
C ASP A 176 -9.10 -1.96 -15.90
N SER A 177 -7.86 -2.00 -16.40
CA SER A 177 -7.31 -3.18 -17.09
C SER A 177 -7.26 -4.40 -16.17
N TYR A 178 -6.79 -4.23 -14.92
CA TYR A 178 -6.75 -5.32 -13.95
C TYR A 178 -8.16 -5.83 -13.59
N LEU A 179 -9.09 -4.92 -13.31
CA LEU A 179 -10.47 -5.30 -12.98
C LEU A 179 -11.12 -6.07 -14.14
N SER A 180 -10.90 -5.63 -15.37
CA SER A 180 -11.40 -6.30 -16.58
C SER A 180 -10.86 -7.73 -16.71
N GLN A 181 -9.57 -7.93 -16.45
CA GLN A 181 -8.96 -9.27 -16.47
C GLN A 181 -9.54 -10.18 -15.39
N VAL A 182 -9.66 -9.68 -14.16
CA VAL A 182 -10.24 -10.45 -13.04
C VAL A 182 -11.70 -10.83 -13.32
N ASP A 183 -12.50 -9.89 -13.85
CA ASP A 183 -13.90 -10.16 -14.20
C ASP A 183 -14.05 -11.13 -15.39
N ALA A 184 -13.12 -11.09 -16.34
CA ALA A 184 -13.08 -12.05 -17.45
C ALA A 184 -12.75 -13.47 -16.95
N SER A 185 -11.72 -13.61 -16.11
CA SER A 185 -11.37 -14.91 -15.51
C SER A 185 -12.49 -15.46 -14.63
N ALA A 186 -13.17 -14.61 -13.86
CA ALA A 186 -14.31 -15.04 -13.04
C ALA A 186 -15.50 -15.54 -13.89
N ARG A 187 -15.74 -14.93 -15.07
CA ARG A 187 -16.77 -15.37 -16.01
C ARG A 187 -16.46 -16.73 -16.63
N GLN A 188 -15.20 -16.98 -16.99
CA GLN A 188 -14.76 -18.25 -17.58
C GLN A 188 -14.87 -19.44 -16.60
N MET A 189 -14.76 -19.19 -15.29
CA MET A 189 -14.85 -20.23 -14.26
C MET A 189 -16.28 -20.56 -13.82
N ARG A 190 -17.31 -19.83 -14.27
CA ARG A 190 -18.71 -20.18 -13.95
C ARG A 190 -19.10 -21.42 -14.76
N PRO A 191 -19.45 -22.56 -14.12
CA PRO A 191 -19.88 -23.73 -14.85
C PRO A 191 -21.15 -23.41 -15.63
N SER A 192 -21.18 -23.78 -16.91
CA SER A 192 -22.37 -23.73 -17.75
C SER A 192 -23.47 -24.53 -17.05
N SER A 193 -24.53 -23.86 -16.58
CA SER A 193 -25.74 -24.55 -16.15
C SER A 193 -26.38 -25.18 -17.38
N THR A 194 -25.97 -26.41 -17.70
CA THR A 194 -26.68 -27.24 -18.69
C THR A 194 -28.08 -27.44 -18.16
N ALA A 195 -29.05 -26.92 -18.91
CA ALA A 195 -30.46 -27.17 -18.72
C ALA A 195 -30.70 -28.69 -18.64
N SER A 196 -31.04 -29.18 -17.45
CA SER A 196 -31.60 -30.52 -17.29
C SER A 196 -32.98 -30.52 -17.95
N GLY A 197 -33.02 -31.04 -19.17
CA GLY A 197 -34.27 -31.30 -19.88
C GLY A 197 -35.19 -32.19 -19.04
N LEU A 198 -36.38 -31.66 -18.76
CA LEU A 198 -37.52 -32.44 -18.31
C LEU A 198 -37.81 -33.53 -19.34
N ARG A 199 -37.57 -34.80 -19.01
CA ARG A 199 -38.19 -35.91 -19.75
C ARG A 199 -39.63 -36.05 -19.27
N PRO A 200 -40.64 -36.09 -20.17
CA PRO A 200 -42.00 -36.40 -19.77
C PRO A 200 -42.08 -37.85 -19.29
N ARG A 201 -42.72 -38.04 -18.14
CA ARG A 201 -43.05 -39.35 -17.58
C ARG A 201 -44.12 -39.99 -18.48
N GLN A 202 -43.77 -41.04 -19.21
CA GLN A 202 -44.76 -41.83 -19.93
C GLN A 202 -45.57 -42.66 -18.93
N THR A 203 -46.89 -42.54 -19.03
CA THR A 203 -47.89 -43.35 -18.35
C THR A 203 -48.10 -44.67 -19.07
N ALA A 204 -48.09 -45.78 -18.34
CA ALA A 204 -48.84 -46.99 -18.63
C ALA A 204 -49.08 -47.73 -17.31
#